data_AF-A0A349DAC4-F1
#
_entry.id   AF-A0A349DAC4-F1
#
_cell.length_a   1.000
_cell.length_b   1.000
_cell.length_c   1.000
_cell.angle_alpha   90.00
_cell.angle_beta   90.00
_cell.angle_gamma   90.00
#
_symmetry.space_group_name_H-M   'P 1'
#
loop_
_entity.id
_entity.type
_entity.pdbx_description
1 polymer ?
#
loop_
_entity_poly.entity_id
_entity_poly.type
_entity_poly.pdbx_seq_one_letter_code
_entity_poly.pdbx_strand_id
1 'polypeptide(L)'
;MTNDVFCALSESEKANKIKTVLRQRTEDFLTDSEIEMIVKSVRLKTQYCVMVFEDPYKFCGYMSILPIQGTKTVFGGVIAGMQNSPDDLFCPFRAVAVVNDGIDGKDSKGRIVIYLPRKDSGKECTG
;
A
#
# COMPACT_ATOMS: atom_id res chain seq x y z
N MET A 1 20.20 2.30 9.43
CA MET A 1 21.11 2.39 8.28
C MET A 1 20.33 2.94 7.10
N THR A 2 20.54 4.21 6.77
CA THR A 2 19.90 4.88 5.64
C THR A 2 20.75 4.62 4.40
N ASN A 3 20.15 4.31 3.25
CA ASN A 3 20.90 4.04 2.03
C ASN A 3 21.28 5.39 1.40
N ASP A 4 22.54 5.82 1.58
CA ASP A 4 23.02 7.13 1.12
C ASP A 4 22.92 7.30 -0.40
N VAL A 5 23.04 6.20 -1.16
CA VAL A 5 22.85 6.19 -2.62
C VAL A 5 21.40 6.52 -2.99
N PHE A 6 20.40 6.08 -2.22
CA PHE A 6 19.01 6.46 -2.43
C PHE A 6 18.76 7.93 -2.06
N CYS A 7 19.42 8.45 -1.02
CA CYS A 7 19.27 9.85 -0.62
C CYS A 7 19.79 10.82 -1.70
N ALA A 8 20.84 10.44 -2.43
CA ALA A 8 21.47 11.24 -3.49
C ALA A 8 20.66 11.34 -4.80
N LEU A 9 19.66 10.47 -5.02
CA LEU A 9 18.82 10.49 -6.21
C LEU A 9 17.92 11.74 -6.26
N SER A 10 17.64 12.22 -7.46
CA SER A 10 16.62 13.24 -7.71
C SER A 10 15.22 12.74 -7.33
N GLU A 11 14.28 13.66 -7.13
CA GLU A 11 12.90 13.30 -6.79
C GLU A 11 12.23 12.47 -7.89
N SER A 12 12.54 12.75 -9.16
CA SER A 12 12.03 11.99 -10.31
C SER A 12 12.57 10.56 -10.34
N GLU A 13 13.85 10.35 -10.04
CA GLU A 13 14.45 9.01 -9.94
C GLU A 13 13.89 8.21 -8.77
N LYS A 14 13.69 8.85 -7.61
CA LYS A 14 13.05 8.23 -6.44
C LYS A 14 11.63 7.81 -6.76
N ALA A 15 10.85 8.70 -7.37
CA ALA A 15 9.49 8.42 -7.80
C ALA A 15 9.47 7.24 -8.79
N ASN A 16 10.32 7.24 -9.81
CA ASN A 16 10.41 6.16 -10.79
C ASN A 16 10.77 4.82 -10.14
N LYS A 17 11.71 4.81 -9.19
CA LYS A 17 12.08 3.59 -8.46
C LYS A 17 10.90 3.03 -7.66
N ILE A 18 10.12 3.89 -6.99
CA ILE A 18 8.92 3.47 -6.28
C ILE A 18 7.89 2.91 -7.27
N LYS A 19 7.65 3.58 -8.41
CA LYS A 19 6.76 3.07 -9.47
C LYS A 19 7.18 1.67 -9.94
N THR A 20 8.46 1.47 -10.24
CA THR A 20 8.99 0.17 -10.69
C THR A 20 8.78 -0.92 -9.63
N VAL A 21 9.08 -0.62 -8.36
CA VAL A 21 8.90 -1.60 -7.27
C VAL A 21 7.42 -1.93 -7.08
N LEU A 22 6.52 -0.94 -7.15
CA LEU A 22 5.08 -1.17 -7.05
C LEU A 22 4.60 -2.10 -8.17
N ARG A 23 4.93 -1.81 -9.43
CA ARG A 23 4.57 -2.67 -10.57
C ARG A 23 5.05 -4.11 -10.39
N GLN A 24 6.32 -4.28 -10.02
CA GLN A 24 6.90 -5.60 -9.79
C GLN A 24 6.23 -6.35 -8.63
N ARG A 25 5.93 -5.65 -7.53
CA ARG A 25 5.32 -6.25 -6.33
C ARG A 25 3.85 -6.57 -6.50
N THR A 26 3.15 -5.83 -7.36
CA THR A 26 1.73 -6.04 -7.65
C THR A 26 1.49 -6.79 -8.95
N GLU A 27 2.53 -7.31 -9.60
CA GLU A 27 2.44 -8.01 -10.89
C GLU A 27 1.60 -7.25 -11.93
N ASP A 28 1.83 -5.93 -12.02
CA ASP A 28 1.09 -5.01 -12.89
C ASP A 28 -0.46 -5.01 -12.68
N PHE A 29 -0.94 -5.47 -11.53
CA PHE A 29 -2.36 -5.37 -11.15
C PHE A 29 -2.82 -3.93 -10.98
N LEU A 30 -1.99 -3.09 -10.35
CA LEU A 30 -2.31 -1.67 -10.16
C LEU A 30 -2.19 -0.92 -11.48
N THR A 31 -3.19 -0.08 -11.74
CA THR A 31 -3.16 0.84 -12.88
C THR A 31 -2.11 1.94 -12.67
N ASP A 32 -1.69 2.58 -13.77
CA ASP A 32 -0.77 3.71 -13.72
C ASP A 32 -1.28 4.86 -12.86
N SER A 33 -2.60 5.09 -12.87
CA SER A 33 -3.25 6.10 -12.03
C SER A 33 -3.12 5.75 -10.54
N GLU A 34 -3.38 4.50 -10.16
CA GLU A 34 -3.24 4.03 -8.77
C GLU A 34 -1.80 4.11 -8.28
N ILE A 35 -0.85 3.71 -9.12
CA ILE A 35 0.57 3.83 -8.82
C ILE A 35 0.94 5.31 -8.62
N GLU A 36 0.46 6.20 -9.47
CA GLU A 36 0.73 7.64 -9.34
C GLU A 36 0.13 8.23 -8.05
N MET A 37 -1.07 7.81 -7.66
CA MET A 37 -1.69 8.20 -6.39
C MET A 37 -0.84 7.79 -5.18
N ILE A 38 -0.29 6.57 -5.19
CA ILE A 38 0.62 6.09 -4.13
C ILE A 38 1.90 6.93 -4.10
N VAL A 39 2.50 7.18 -5.26
CA VAL A 39 3.74 7.96 -5.38
C VAL A 39 3.57 9.41 -4.90
N LYS A 40 2.43 10.04 -5.21
CA LYS A 40 2.09 11.37 -4.69
C LYS A 40 1.84 11.38 -3.19
N SER A 41 1.49 10.23 -2.63
CA SER A 41 1.20 10.06 -1.21
C SER A 41 2.45 9.74 -0.39
N VAL A 42 3.62 9.46 -0.95
CA VAL A 42 4.82 9.11 -0.16
C VAL A 42 5.77 10.30 -0.02
N ARG A 43 6.51 10.36 1.09
CA ARG A 43 7.62 11.29 1.28
C ARG A 43 8.87 10.71 0.62
N LEU A 44 9.34 11.29 -0.48
CA LEU A 44 10.48 10.76 -1.24
C LEU A 44 11.81 10.70 -0.47
N LYS A 45 11.92 11.40 0.67
CA LYS A 45 13.07 11.34 1.58
C LYS A 45 13.02 10.15 2.57
N THR A 46 11.91 9.41 2.59
CA THR A 46 11.68 8.27 3.47
C THR A 46 11.81 6.96 2.69
N GLN A 47 12.42 5.95 3.30
CA GLN A 47 12.41 4.60 2.73
C GLN A 47 11.11 3.89 3.09
N TYR A 48 10.52 3.20 2.11
CA TYR A 48 9.29 2.45 2.32
C TYR A 48 9.50 0.94 2.17
N CYS A 49 8.88 0.17 3.05
CA CYS A 49 8.66 -1.25 2.85
C CYS A 49 7.32 -1.44 2.13
N VAL A 50 7.33 -2.15 0.99
CA VAL A 50 6.10 -2.51 0.25
C VAL A 50 5.64 -3.88 0.70
N MET A 51 4.42 -3.96 1.22
CA MET A 51 3.76 -5.19 1.64
C MET A 51 2.50 -5.37 0.81
N VAL A 52 2.34 -6.56 0.24
CA VAL A 52 1.20 -6.93 -0.61
C VAL A 52 0.50 -8.11 0.04
N PHE A 53 -0.82 -7.98 0.19
CA PHE A 53 -1.69 -8.99 0.77
C PHE A 53 -2.76 -9.37 -0.25
N GLU A 54 -2.94 -10.68 -0.45
CA GLU A 54 -4.08 -11.22 -1.24
C GLU A 54 -5.18 -11.79 -0.34
N ASP A 55 -4.84 -12.07 0.90
CA ASP A 55 -5.74 -12.62 1.91
C ASP A 55 -6.32 -11.45 2.72
N PRO A 56 -7.65 -11.21 2.64
CA PRO A 56 -8.28 -10.08 3.32
C PRO A 56 -8.18 -10.19 4.84
N TYR A 57 -8.12 -11.40 5.41
CA TYR A 57 -7.96 -11.60 6.85
C TYR A 57 -6.55 -11.21 7.30
N LYS A 58 -5.52 -11.56 6.52
CA LYS A 58 -4.14 -11.13 6.82
C LYS A 58 -3.97 -9.63 6.66
N PHE A 59 -4.59 -9.04 5.63
CA PHE A 59 -4.59 -7.59 5.45
C PHE A 59 -5.26 -6.88 6.63
N CYS A 60 -6.47 -7.27 7.04
CA CYS A 60 -7.15 -6.70 8.20
C CYS A 60 -6.38 -6.91 9.51
N GLY A 61 -5.80 -8.09 9.71
CA GLY A 61 -4.95 -8.37 10.86
C GLY A 61 -3.75 -7.43 10.92
N TYR A 62 -3.10 -7.19 9.79
CA TYR A 62 -1.99 -6.23 9.69
C TYR A 62 -2.44 -4.79 9.94
N MET A 63 -3.57 -4.39 9.35
CA MET A 63 -4.14 -3.05 9.54
C MET A 63 -4.55 -2.78 10.99
N SER A 64 -4.93 -3.81 11.75
CA SER A 64 -5.28 -3.70 13.17
C SER A 64 -4.08 -3.38 14.07
N ILE A 65 -2.86 -3.72 13.63
CA ILE A 65 -1.62 -3.47 14.39
C ILE A 65 -0.78 -2.33 13.78
N LEU A 66 -1.14 -1.85 12.59
CA LEU A 66 -0.44 -0.74 11.95
C LEU A 66 -0.62 0.54 12.77
N PRO A 67 0.45 1.28 13.11
CA PRO A 67 0.31 2.52 13.86
C PRO A 67 -0.62 3.51 13.15
N ILE A 68 -1.60 4.06 13.86
CA ILE A 68 -2.55 5.02 13.29
C ILE A 68 -1.83 6.33 12.92
N GLN A 69 -0.84 6.73 13.72
CA GLN A 69 -0.07 7.94 13.47
C GLN A 69 0.71 7.84 12.14
N GLY A 70 0.49 8.82 11.26
CA GLY A 70 1.13 8.87 9.95
C GLY A 70 0.54 7.91 8.91
N THR A 71 -0.54 7.19 9.25
CA THR A 71 -1.28 6.33 8.31
C THR A 71 -2.31 7.13 7.52
N LYS A 72 -2.37 6.89 6.22
CA LYS A 72 -3.37 7.44 5.29
C LYS A 72 -3.78 6.39 4.27
N THR A 73 -5.08 6.27 4.04
CA THR A 73 -5.63 5.51 2.92
C THR A 73 -5.46 6.34 1.66
N VAL A 74 -4.82 5.78 0.64
CA VAL A 74 -4.60 6.45 -0.65
C VAL A 74 -5.80 6.24 -1.56
N PHE A 75 -6.27 4.99 -1.65
CA PHE A 75 -7.50 4.62 -2.36
C PHE A 75 -8.06 3.33 -1.79
N GLY A 76 -9.31 3.05 -2.12
CA GLY A 76 -10.09 1.97 -1.51
C GLY A 76 -10.63 2.37 -0.13
N GLY A 77 -11.31 1.43 0.53
CA GLY A 77 -11.83 1.60 1.88
C GLY A 77 -11.13 0.66 2.85
N VAL A 78 -10.69 1.17 3.99
CA VAL A 78 -10.26 0.36 5.13
C VAL A 78 -10.95 0.89 6.38
N ILE A 79 -11.67 0.01 7.09
CA ILE A 79 -12.20 0.32 8.41
C ILE A 79 -11.27 -0.30 9.45
N ALA A 80 -10.52 0.52 10.16
CA ALA A 80 -9.64 0.06 11.23
C ALA A 80 -10.47 -0.52 12.40
N GLY A 81 -10.11 -1.70 12.90
CA GLY A 81 -10.67 -2.28 14.12
C GLY A 81 -11.77 -3.34 13.94
N MET A 82 -12.13 -3.75 12.72
CA MET A 82 -13.05 -4.87 12.49
C MET A 82 -12.29 -6.15 12.07
N GLN A 83 -12.25 -7.15 12.95
CA GLN A 83 -11.70 -8.47 12.66
C GLN A 83 -12.73 -9.46 12.06
N ASN A 84 -14.02 -9.16 12.14
CA ASN A 84 -15.05 -10.22 12.05
C ASN A 84 -15.81 -10.31 10.72
N SER A 85 -15.58 -9.42 9.75
CA SER A 85 -16.25 -9.50 8.42
C SER A 85 -15.51 -8.73 7.31
N PRO A 86 -14.33 -9.20 6.85
CA PRO A 86 -13.59 -8.56 5.77
C PRO A 86 -14.34 -8.60 4.43
N ASP A 87 -15.05 -9.70 4.17
CA ASP A 87 -15.66 -10.00 2.86
C ASP A 87 -16.77 -9.00 2.46
N ASP A 88 -17.43 -8.35 3.44
CA ASP A 88 -18.44 -7.32 3.20
C ASP A 88 -17.84 -5.91 2.98
N LEU A 89 -16.55 -5.72 3.30
CA LEU A 89 -15.88 -4.42 3.31
C LEU A 89 -14.96 -4.23 2.11
N PHE A 90 -14.42 -5.31 1.55
CA PHE A 90 -13.57 -5.24 0.37
C PHE A 90 -14.37 -5.54 -0.89
N CYS A 91 -14.31 -4.62 -1.85
CA CYS A 91 -14.76 -4.94 -3.19
C CYS A 91 -13.81 -5.99 -3.78
N PRO A 92 -14.31 -7.18 -4.19
CA PRO A 92 -13.47 -8.27 -4.70
C PRO A 92 -12.80 -7.94 -6.04
N PHE A 93 -13.00 -6.73 -6.58
CA PHE A 93 -12.41 -6.26 -7.82
C PHE A 93 -11.53 -5.01 -7.66
N ARG A 94 -11.43 -4.44 -6.46
CA ARG A 94 -10.65 -3.21 -6.25
C ARG A 94 -9.53 -3.42 -5.26
N ALA A 95 -8.34 -3.01 -5.67
CA ALA A 95 -7.20 -2.92 -4.78
C ALA A 95 -7.44 -1.84 -3.71
N VAL A 96 -6.70 -1.97 -2.60
CA VAL A 96 -6.67 -0.97 -1.54
C VAL A 96 -5.22 -0.64 -1.25
N ALA A 97 -4.89 0.64 -1.11
CA ALA A 97 -3.53 1.07 -0.77
C ALA A 97 -3.55 2.02 0.42
N VAL A 98 -2.67 1.72 1.38
CA VAL A 98 -2.45 2.51 2.59
C VAL A 98 -0.97 2.85 2.68
N VAL A 99 -0.68 4.11 3.00
CA VAL A 99 0.68 4.59 3.25
C VAL A 99 0.79 4.95 4.72
N ASN A 100 1.82 4.45 5.38
CA ASN A 100 2.25 4.91 6.70
C ASN A 100 3.65 5.50 6.58
N ASP A 101 3.82 6.78 6.95
CA ASP A 101 5.11 7.47 6.80
C ASP A 101 6.14 7.07 7.87
N GLY A 102 5.78 6.18 8.80
CA GLY A 102 6.58 5.82 9.97
C GLY A 102 6.44 6.84 11.12
N ILE A 103 7.00 6.49 12.27
CA ILE A 103 7.11 7.40 13.42
C ILE A 103 8.59 7.78 13.55
N ASP A 104 8.87 9.08 13.58
CA ASP A 104 10.22 9.59 13.79
C ASP A 104 10.80 9.01 15.09
N GLY A 105 11.95 8.36 14.98
CA GLY A 105 12.76 7.90 16.11
C GLY A 105 12.57 6.47 16.61
N LYS A 106 11.54 5.72 16.18
CA LYS A 106 11.32 4.32 16.64
C LYS A 106 11.29 3.26 15.53
N ASP A 107 10.91 3.64 14.32
CA ASP A 107 10.83 2.75 13.16
C ASP A 107 11.05 3.59 11.91
N SER A 108 12.30 3.74 11.48
CA SER A 108 12.72 4.77 10.52
C SER A 108 12.30 4.49 9.06
N LYS A 109 11.38 3.54 8.84
CA LYS A 109 10.94 3.10 7.52
C LYS A 109 9.43 3.21 7.43
N GLY A 110 8.95 3.96 6.44
CA GLY A 110 7.55 3.99 6.07
C GLY A 110 7.09 2.64 5.53
N ARG A 111 5.78 2.47 5.43
CA ARG A 111 5.13 1.27 4.93
C ARG A 111 4.15 1.65 3.82
N ILE A 112 4.19 0.93 2.72
CA ILE A 112 3.15 0.94 1.70
C ILE A 112 2.49 -0.43 1.80
N VAL A 113 1.23 -0.45 2.21
CA VAL A 113 0.45 -1.67 2.44
C VAL A 113 -0.60 -1.74 1.35
N ILE A 114 -0.61 -2.81 0.57
CA ILE A 114 -1.49 -2.99 -0.57
C ILE A 114 -2.28 -4.28 -0.36
N TYR A 115 -3.60 -4.20 -0.50
CA TYR A 115 -4.45 -5.36 -0.69
C TYR A 115 -4.77 -5.49 -2.17
N LEU A 116 -4.54 -6.68 -2.72
CA LEU A 116 -4.96 -7.05 -4.06
C LEU A 116 -6.02 -8.14 -3.91
N PRO A 117 -7.26 -7.93 -4.37
CA PRO A 117 -8.19 -9.03 -4.41
C PRO A 117 -7.68 -10.08 -5.39
N ARG A 118 -7.90 -11.36 -5.08
CA ARG A 118 -7.62 -12.43 -6.04
C ARG A 118 -8.39 -12.13 -7.33
N LYS A 119 -7.73 -12.32 -8.47
CA LYS A 119 -8.42 -12.42 -9.77
C LYS A 119 -9.26 -13.69 -9.74
N ASP A 120 -10.41 -13.65 -9.08
CA ASP A 120 -11.42 -14.68 -9.29
C ASP A 120 -11.82 -14.59 -10.75
N SER A 121 -11.62 -15.70 -11.44
CA SER A 121 -11.98 -15.88 -12.84
C SER A 121 -13.50 -15.85 -12.94
N GLY A 122 -14.06 -14.65 -13.15
CA GLY A 122 -15.38 -14.47 -13.73
C GLY A 122 -16.57 -14.75 -12.83
N LYS A 123 -16.77 -13.94 -11.79
CA LYS A 123 -18.13 -13.62 -11.35
C LYS A 123 -18.26 -12.13 -11.12
N GLU A 124 -18.67 -11.41 -12.15
CA GLU A 124 -19.15 -10.04 -12.04
C GLU A 124 -20.20 -9.97 -10.92
N CYS A 125 -19.94 -9.18 -9.88
CA CYS A 125 -21.00 -8.80 -8.94
C CYS A 125 -21.84 -7.73 -9.64
N THR A 126 -22.95 -8.14 -10.24
CA THR A 126 -24.04 -7.26 -10.63
C THR A 126 -24.65 -6.64 -9.38
N GLY A 127 -24.43 -5.34 -9.19
CA GLY A 127 -25.30 -4.49 -8.38
C GLY A 127 -26.38 -3.86 -9.25
#